data_AF-A0A3B0W2B4-F1
#
_entry.id   AF-A0A3B0W2B4-F1
#
_cell.length_a   1.000
_cell.length_b   1.000
_cell.length_c   1.000
_cell.angle_alpha   90.00
_cell.angle_beta   90.00
_cell.angle_gamma   90.00
#
_symmetry.space_group_name_H-M   'P 1'
#
loop_
_entity.id
_entity.type
_entity.pdbx_description
1 polymer ?
#
loop_
_entity_poly.entity_id
_entity_poly.type
_entity_poly.pdbx_seq_one_letter_code
_entity_poly.pdbx_strand_id
1 'polypeptide(L)'
;MRYEPWPFLPENAWTPDQAAAWWQDCFLHTDAIRDFTAVSGSAILFGEAGSGKSVALKTMLHKTAEPIFHVPYPVQNWPKGTHPWLPGRRHVSQMMAATANELIRLLNDQPDRFHNCHEMLQQFLIWLVQKHLGQRTLVRLLQQINRVTASDIPIPNKDTVEDIYPSDDHTADVRGQIDELAELVRALGYDALMITIDLNEQEASLSGQDLSDLFRLDLLENPGVMLRAVLPRRIVLQAQIENRVGGHLRLIPIYHTPEDIAQVVGRYLQAATGGAVSTLDELANTAVLNHISKEINTLYQTPTLAGWLHWAETILTNYVAQDNSTPLTNGKALTTSYYQRHVALRLVPDQLAVWRGPQLLTLDKQPFELLRKLFELKGRPAPEALLQIAGSQANLNTLIGRIRKIIEPIPKTNIYIQNKRDLGYWLENFA
;
A
#
# COMPACT_ATOMS: atom_id res chain seq x y z
N MET A 1 -31.70 15.48 -2.47
CA MET A 1 -30.36 15.32 -3.09
C MET A 1 -30.15 13.84 -3.38
N ARG A 2 -29.70 13.47 -4.58
CA ARG A 2 -29.31 12.07 -4.88
C ARG A 2 -27.88 11.89 -4.40
N TYR A 3 -27.64 10.87 -3.57
CA TYR A 3 -26.31 10.54 -3.05
C TYR A 3 -25.85 9.21 -3.62
N GLU A 4 -24.67 9.20 -4.23
CA GLU A 4 -24.00 8.01 -4.72
C GLU A 4 -22.63 7.89 -4.06
N PRO A 5 -22.38 6.88 -3.22
CA PRO A 5 -21.16 6.79 -2.41
C PRO A 5 -19.92 6.37 -3.21
N TRP A 6 -20.07 6.06 -4.51
CA TRP A 6 -19.05 5.40 -5.30
C TRP A 6 -17.66 6.07 -5.26
N PRO A 7 -17.50 7.43 -5.23
CA PRO A 7 -16.16 8.03 -5.20
C PRO A 7 -15.38 7.67 -3.94
N PHE A 8 -16.09 7.38 -2.85
CA PHE A 8 -15.51 7.03 -1.54
C PHE A 8 -15.34 5.51 -1.34
N LEU A 9 -15.93 4.70 -2.21
CA LEU A 9 -15.77 3.25 -2.16
C LEU A 9 -14.36 2.84 -2.63
N PRO A 10 -13.85 1.68 -2.18
CA PRO A 10 -12.59 1.15 -2.70
C PRO A 10 -12.71 0.82 -4.20
N GLU A 11 -11.59 0.94 -4.92
CA GLU A 11 -11.54 0.78 -6.39
C GLU A 11 -12.12 -0.55 -6.90
N ASN A 12 -12.01 -1.63 -6.11
CA ASN A 12 -12.57 -2.95 -6.48
C ASN A 12 -14.11 -3.00 -6.45
N ALA A 13 -14.76 -1.98 -5.93
CA ALA A 13 -16.22 -1.84 -5.93
C ALA A 13 -16.73 -0.98 -7.10
N TRP A 14 -15.84 -0.37 -7.88
CA TRP A 14 -16.22 0.50 -8.99
C TRP A 14 -16.60 -0.30 -10.24
N THR A 15 -17.59 0.22 -10.96
CA THR A 15 -17.80 -0.16 -12.37
C THR A 15 -16.69 0.43 -13.26
N PRO A 16 -16.46 -0.11 -14.47
CA PRO A 16 -15.48 0.45 -15.40
C PRO A 16 -15.70 1.94 -15.71
N ASP A 17 -16.96 2.36 -15.88
CA ASP A 17 -17.32 3.76 -16.14
C ASP A 17 -16.98 4.67 -14.95
N GLN A 18 -17.24 4.20 -13.72
CA GLN A 18 -16.85 4.92 -12.50
C GLN A 18 -15.34 5.02 -12.36
N ALA A 19 -14.60 3.96 -12.70
CA ALA A 19 -13.14 3.99 -12.69
C ALA A 19 -12.59 5.02 -13.67
N ALA A 20 -13.16 5.12 -14.89
CA ALA A 20 -12.79 6.13 -15.87
C ALA A 20 -13.16 7.55 -15.41
N ALA A 21 -14.38 7.74 -14.90
CA ALA A 21 -14.87 9.02 -14.40
C ALA A 21 -14.04 9.53 -13.21
N TRP A 22 -13.60 8.62 -12.31
CA TRP A 22 -12.81 9.01 -11.14
C TRP A 22 -11.53 9.76 -11.52
N TRP A 23 -10.82 9.30 -12.55
CA TRP A 23 -9.59 9.95 -13.03
C TRP A 23 -9.84 11.34 -13.60
N GLN A 24 -11.03 11.60 -14.14
CA GLN A 24 -11.40 12.89 -14.73
C GLN A 24 -11.93 13.85 -13.67
N ASP A 25 -12.84 13.36 -12.83
CA ASP A 25 -13.65 14.19 -11.95
C ASP A 25 -13.00 14.36 -10.59
N CYS A 26 -12.49 13.28 -9.99
CA CYS A 26 -12.04 13.24 -8.60
C CYS A 26 -10.54 13.51 -8.44
N PHE A 27 -9.72 13.06 -9.38
CA PHE A 27 -8.27 13.12 -9.26
C PHE A 27 -7.70 14.54 -9.44
N LEU A 28 -6.70 14.91 -8.62
CA LEU A 28 -6.00 16.20 -8.70
C LEU A 28 -4.50 16.00 -8.97
N HIS A 29 -4.00 16.63 -10.04
CA HIS A 29 -2.58 16.67 -10.37
C HIS A 29 -1.85 17.76 -9.56
N THR A 30 -1.44 17.45 -8.33
CA THR A 30 -0.56 18.35 -7.56
C THR A 30 0.85 18.40 -8.15
N ASP A 31 1.62 19.43 -7.79
CA ASP A 31 2.99 19.61 -8.29
C ASP A 31 3.91 18.44 -7.92
N ALA A 32 3.80 17.91 -6.70
CA ALA A 32 4.57 16.73 -6.29
C ALA A 32 4.27 15.50 -7.15
N ILE A 33 3.01 15.30 -7.55
CA ILE A 33 2.62 14.20 -8.45
C ILE A 33 3.18 14.44 -9.85
N ARG A 34 3.09 15.68 -10.34
CA ARG A 34 3.63 16.06 -11.64
C ARG A 34 5.13 15.83 -11.71
N ASP A 35 5.87 16.30 -10.70
CA ASP A 35 7.30 16.11 -10.57
C ASP A 35 7.66 14.64 -10.52
N PHE A 36 6.92 13.85 -9.72
CA PHE A 36 7.12 12.40 -9.63
C PHE A 36 6.92 11.72 -10.99
N THR A 37 5.87 12.07 -11.72
CA THR A 37 5.62 11.52 -13.07
C THR A 37 6.63 11.97 -14.12
N ALA A 38 7.24 13.14 -13.95
CA ALA A 38 8.14 13.74 -14.94
C ALA A 38 9.61 13.31 -14.80
N VAL A 39 10.00 12.67 -13.69
CA VAL A 39 11.37 12.14 -13.54
C VAL A 39 11.61 11.08 -14.62
N SER A 40 12.78 11.07 -15.25
CA SER A 40 13.16 10.02 -16.21
C SER A 40 13.80 8.79 -15.54
N GLY A 41 14.49 8.99 -14.41
CA GLY A 41 15.14 7.92 -13.64
C GLY A 41 14.37 7.49 -12.38
N SER A 42 15.11 6.94 -11.42
CA SER A 42 14.55 6.46 -10.16
C SER A 42 14.08 7.61 -9.25
N ALA A 43 12.94 7.41 -8.59
CA ALA A 43 12.38 8.41 -7.68
C ALA A 43 11.64 7.77 -6.49
N ILE A 44 11.69 8.45 -5.35
CA ILE A 44 10.85 8.17 -4.18
C ILE A 44 9.91 9.36 -3.96
N LEU A 45 8.61 9.08 -3.91
CA LEU A 45 7.62 10.02 -3.40
C LEU A 45 7.31 9.67 -1.94
N PHE A 46 7.45 10.63 -1.02
CA PHE A 46 7.30 10.36 0.40
C PHE A 46 6.52 11.44 1.15
N GLY A 47 5.89 11.07 2.26
CA GLY A 47 5.01 11.96 3.02
C GLY A 47 4.25 11.20 4.10
N GLU A 48 3.41 11.91 4.85
CA GLU A 48 2.66 11.34 5.97
C GLU A 48 1.59 10.32 5.52
N ALA A 49 1.08 9.52 6.45
CA ALA A 49 -0.02 8.60 6.19
C ALA A 49 -1.22 9.33 5.55
N GLY A 50 -1.86 8.75 4.54
CA GLY A 50 -3.03 9.37 3.91
C GLY A 50 -2.74 10.56 2.98
N SER A 51 -1.48 10.84 2.65
CA SER A 51 -1.10 11.91 1.72
C SER A 51 -1.33 11.60 0.23
N GLY A 52 -1.99 10.49 -0.12
CA GLY A 52 -2.29 10.17 -1.53
C GLY A 52 -1.13 9.60 -2.35
N LYS A 53 -0.02 9.17 -1.73
CA LYS A 53 1.15 8.64 -2.47
C LYS A 53 0.82 7.42 -3.33
N SER A 54 0.10 6.44 -2.78
CA SER A 54 -0.29 5.23 -3.53
C SER A 54 -1.14 5.58 -4.76
N VAL A 55 -2.01 6.59 -4.65
CA VAL A 55 -2.77 7.12 -5.79
C VAL A 55 -1.85 7.78 -6.81
N ALA A 56 -0.85 8.56 -6.36
CA ALA A 56 0.13 9.16 -7.26
C ALA A 56 0.95 8.10 -8.03
N LEU A 57 1.34 6.99 -7.38
CA LEU A 57 2.00 5.87 -8.04
C LEU A 57 1.09 5.24 -9.10
N LYS A 58 -0.19 4.99 -8.77
CA LYS A 58 -1.18 4.50 -9.75
C LYS A 58 -1.37 5.47 -10.92
N THR A 59 -1.38 6.78 -10.65
CA THR A 59 -1.50 7.81 -11.69
C THR A 59 -0.32 7.76 -12.65
N MET A 60 0.90 7.61 -12.10
CA MET A 60 2.09 7.46 -12.91
C MET A 60 1.98 6.21 -13.80
N LEU A 61 1.64 5.07 -13.21
CA LEU A 61 1.46 3.82 -13.95
C LEU A 61 0.40 3.94 -15.05
N HIS A 62 -0.73 4.60 -14.78
CA HIS A 62 -1.77 4.87 -15.76
C HIS A 62 -1.27 5.74 -16.93
N LYS A 63 -0.35 6.67 -16.69
CA LYS A 63 0.21 7.57 -17.72
C LYS A 63 1.39 6.98 -18.49
N THR A 64 2.13 6.05 -17.88
CA THR A 64 3.36 5.46 -18.45
C THR A 64 3.18 4.03 -18.96
N ALA A 65 1.94 3.52 -19.01
CA ALA A 65 1.64 2.10 -19.20
C ALA A 65 2.12 1.49 -20.52
N GLU A 66 2.24 2.28 -21.59
CA GLU A 66 2.49 1.72 -22.94
C GLU A 66 3.98 1.45 -23.25
N PRO A 67 4.94 2.35 -22.95
CA PRO A 67 6.35 2.09 -23.27
C PRO A 67 7.16 1.34 -22.19
N ILE A 68 6.66 1.19 -20.96
CA ILE A 68 7.47 0.72 -19.83
C ILE A 68 7.01 -0.66 -19.34
N PHE A 69 7.97 -1.58 -19.14
CA PHE A 69 7.69 -2.86 -18.51
C PHE A 69 7.59 -2.72 -16.98
N HIS A 70 6.38 -2.84 -16.45
CA HIS A 70 6.09 -2.62 -15.03
C HIS A 70 6.25 -3.90 -14.21
N VAL A 71 6.98 -3.81 -13.10
CA VAL A 71 7.15 -4.90 -12.14
C VAL A 71 6.76 -4.43 -10.73
N PRO A 72 5.64 -4.92 -10.16
CA PRO A 72 5.31 -4.65 -8.76
C PRO A 72 6.23 -5.44 -7.82
N TYR A 73 6.78 -4.76 -6.81
CA TYR A 73 7.64 -5.38 -5.80
C TYR A 73 7.10 -5.18 -4.38
N PRO A 74 6.07 -5.97 -3.99
CA PRO A 74 5.38 -5.83 -2.71
C PRO A 74 6.22 -6.33 -1.52
N VAL A 75 5.99 -5.71 -0.36
CA VAL A 75 6.76 -5.91 0.89
C VAL A 75 6.70 -7.34 1.41
N GLN A 76 5.58 -8.02 1.21
CA GLN A 76 5.41 -9.41 1.61
C GLN A 76 6.44 -10.34 0.95
N ASN A 77 6.95 -10.00 -0.23
CA ASN A 77 7.92 -10.78 -0.99
C ASN A 77 9.38 -10.34 -0.78
N TRP A 78 9.63 -9.40 0.14
CA TRP A 78 10.97 -8.98 0.50
C TRP A 78 11.74 -10.08 1.25
N PRO A 79 13.08 -9.99 1.38
CA PRO A 79 13.92 -11.02 2.01
C PRO A 79 13.45 -11.54 3.37
N LYS A 80 12.95 -10.63 4.23
CA LYS A 80 12.36 -10.96 5.55
C LYS A 80 10.84 -10.75 5.59
N GLY A 81 10.20 -10.74 4.43
CA GLY A 81 8.75 -10.59 4.32
C GLY A 81 8.00 -11.84 4.79
N THR A 82 6.67 -11.79 4.78
CA THR A 82 5.84 -12.94 5.17
C THR A 82 5.90 -14.08 4.14
N HIS A 83 6.16 -13.77 2.88
CA HIS A 83 6.17 -14.69 1.75
C HIS A 83 7.30 -14.37 0.74
N PRO A 84 8.59 -14.40 1.12
CA PRO A 84 9.69 -14.19 0.18
C PRO A 84 9.62 -15.22 -0.96
N TRP A 85 9.85 -14.80 -2.21
CA TRP A 85 9.93 -15.74 -3.34
C TRP A 85 11.13 -16.67 -3.20
N LEU A 86 12.25 -16.12 -2.76
CA LEU A 86 13.50 -16.84 -2.54
C LEU A 86 13.94 -16.70 -1.08
N PRO A 87 13.47 -17.55 -0.15
CA PRO A 87 13.82 -17.45 1.27
C PRO A 87 15.34 -17.39 1.50
N GLY A 88 15.80 -16.44 2.32
CA GLY A 88 17.22 -16.25 2.63
C GLY A 88 18.04 -15.50 1.57
N ARG A 89 17.42 -15.09 0.45
CA ARG A 89 18.07 -14.26 -0.58
C ARG A 89 17.77 -12.77 -0.39
N ARG A 90 18.65 -11.92 -0.93
CA ARG A 90 18.61 -10.45 -0.80
C ARG A 90 17.65 -9.81 -1.82
N HIS A 91 17.47 -8.49 -1.71
CA HIS A 91 16.53 -7.73 -2.53
C HIS A 91 16.76 -7.92 -4.03
N VAL A 92 18.01 -7.93 -4.51
CA VAL A 92 18.32 -8.15 -5.94
C VAL A 92 17.69 -9.44 -6.44
N SER A 93 17.91 -10.58 -5.77
CA SER A 93 17.32 -11.87 -6.19
C SER A 93 15.80 -11.86 -6.11
N GLN A 94 15.20 -11.18 -5.14
CA GLN A 94 13.74 -11.04 -5.07
C GLN A 94 13.20 -10.19 -6.22
N MET A 95 13.88 -9.11 -6.61
CA MET A 95 13.49 -8.26 -7.75
C MET A 95 13.67 -9.00 -9.08
N MET A 96 14.72 -9.81 -9.22
CA MET A 96 14.89 -10.72 -10.36
C MET A 96 13.75 -11.74 -10.43
N ALA A 97 13.35 -12.32 -9.29
CA ALA A 97 12.20 -13.22 -9.22
C ALA A 97 10.88 -12.50 -9.56
N ALA A 98 10.68 -11.27 -9.08
CA ALA A 98 9.53 -10.44 -9.43
C ALA A 98 9.45 -10.25 -10.95
N THR A 99 10.57 -9.83 -11.54
CA THR A 99 10.67 -9.53 -12.96
C THR A 99 10.47 -10.79 -13.80
N ALA A 100 11.07 -11.92 -13.41
CA ALA A 100 10.87 -13.20 -14.07
C ALA A 100 9.39 -13.64 -14.07
N ASN A 101 8.66 -13.41 -12.97
CA ASN A 101 7.23 -13.73 -12.91
C ASN A 101 6.40 -12.87 -13.87
N GLU A 102 6.71 -11.58 -13.97
CA GLU A 102 6.06 -10.67 -14.91
C GLU A 102 6.41 -11.03 -16.37
N LEU A 103 7.67 -11.37 -16.65
CA LEU A 103 8.11 -11.82 -17.98
C LEU A 103 7.40 -13.10 -18.41
N ILE A 104 7.20 -14.05 -17.49
CA ILE A 104 6.40 -15.25 -17.76
C ILE A 104 4.96 -14.89 -18.11
N ARG A 105 4.35 -13.94 -17.38
CA ARG A 105 2.98 -13.50 -17.68
C ARG A 105 2.91 -12.93 -19.09
N LEU A 106 3.82 -12.02 -19.42
CA LEU A 106 3.95 -11.45 -20.76
C LEU A 106 4.11 -12.53 -21.84
N LEU A 107 5.02 -13.49 -21.64
CA LEU A 107 5.33 -14.52 -22.64
C LEU A 107 4.26 -15.62 -22.73
N ASN A 108 3.45 -15.83 -21.69
CA ASN A 108 2.26 -16.67 -21.81
C ASN A 108 1.19 -16.00 -22.67
N ASP A 109 1.06 -14.68 -22.56
CA ASP A 109 0.09 -13.89 -23.33
C ASP A 109 0.58 -13.61 -24.76
N GLN A 110 1.88 -13.41 -24.95
CA GLN A 110 2.52 -13.06 -26.22
C GLN A 110 3.80 -13.90 -26.46
N PRO A 111 3.67 -15.22 -26.73
CA PRO A 111 4.81 -16.13 -26.86
C PRO A 111 5.80 -15.77 -27.96
N ASP A 112 5.33 -15.16 -29.05
CA ASP A 112 6.17 -14.77 -30.19
C ASP A 112 7.29 -13.79 -29.81
N ARG A 113 7.10 -13.00 -28.74
CA ARG A 113 8.13 -12.06 -28.27
C ARG A 113 9.43 -12.75 -27.86
N PHE A 114 9.38 -14.04 -27.48
CA PHE A 114 10.59 -14.81 -27.19
C PHE A 114 11.55 -14.85 -28.39
N HIS A 115 11.02 -14.97 -29.61
CA HIS A 115 11.80 -15.06 -30.84
C HIS A 115 12.36 -13.72 -31.31
N ASN A 116 11.86 -12.60 -30.78
CA ASN A 116 12.42 -11.28 -31.03
C ASN A 116 13.75 -11.07 -30.28
N CYS A 117 13.98 -11.85 -29.22
CA CYS A 117 15.24 -11.86 -28.51
C CYS A 117 16.29 -12.64 -29.30
N HIS A 118 17.52 -12.10 -29.43
CA HIS A 118 18.64 -12.89 -29.94
C HIS A 118 19.06 -13.99 -28.95
N GLU A 119 19.86 -14.94 -29.42
CA GLU A 119 20.21 -16.17 -28.69
C GLU A 119 20.72 -15.90 -27.26
N MET A 120 21.65 -14.95 -27.07
CA MET A 120 22.15 -14.64 -25.72
C MET A 120 21.05 -14.15 -24.76
N LEU A 121 20.10 -13.32 -25.21
CA LEU A 121 18.99 -12.86 -24.36
C LEU A 121 17.97 -13.97 -24.09
N GLN A 122 17.80 -14.91 -25.02
CA GLN A 122 17.02 -16.12 -24.78
C GLN A 122 17.67 -16.99 -23.71
N GLN A 123 18.99 -17.17 -23.77
CA GLN A 123 19.76 -17.88 -22.74
C GLN A 123 19.66 -17.18 -21.38
N PHE A 124 19.79 -15.85 -21.34
CA PHE A 124 19.61 -15.07 -20.12
C PHE A 124 18.20 -15.24 -19.54
N LEU A 125 17.14 -15.18 -20.35
CA LEU A 125 15.77 -15.41 -19.90
C LEU A 125 15.58 -16.83 -19.34
N ILE A 126 16.13 -17.84 -20.01
CA ILE A 126 16.11 -19.24 -19.55
C ILE A 126 16.79 -19.35 -18.18
N TRP A 127 17.99 -18.77 -18.06
CA TRP A 127 18.74 -18.70 -16.80
C TRP A 127 17.95 -17.98 -15.71
N LEU A 128 17.39 -16.80 -15.99
CA LEU A 128 16.64 -15.98 -15.05
C LEU A 128 15.44 -16.76 -14.48
N VAL A 129 14.65 -17.39 -15.35
CA VAL A 129 13.49 -18.20 -14.93
C VAL A 129 13.94 -19.42 -14.14
N GLN A 130 14.97 -20.14 -14.60
CA GLN A 130 15.45 -21.32 -13.89
C GLN A 130 16.00 -20.98 -12.51
N LYS A 131 16.85 -19.95 -12.42
CA LYS A 131 17.53 -19.54 -11.19
C LYS A 131 16.56 -19.03 -10.14
N HIS A 132 15.61 -18.17 -10.55
CA HIS A 132 14.75 -17.47 -9.61
C HIS A 132 13.37 -18.11 -9.41
N LEU A 133 12.88 -18.92 -10.37
CA LEU A 133 11.55 -19.54 -10.30
C LEU A 133 11.57 -21.08 -10.41
N GLY A 134 12.73 -21.66 -10.69
CA GLY A 134 12.98 -23.10 -10.70
C GLY A 134 12.64 -23.80 -12.02
N GLN A 135 13.21 -25.00 -12.18
CA GLN A 135 13.14 -25.81 -13.39
C GLN A 135 11.71 -26.08 -13.89
N ARG A 136 10.78 -26.39 -12.98
CA ARG A 136 9.41 -26.74 -13.37
C ARG A 136 8.70 -25.57 -14.06
N THR A 137 8.97 -24.35 -13.61
CA THR A 137 8.41 -23.13 -14.17
C THR A 137 8.99 -22.89 -15.57
N LEU A 138 10.30 -23.03 -15.74
CA LEU A 138 10.98 -22.94 -17.02
C LEU A 138 10.40 -23.94 -18.05
N VAL A 139 10.32 -25.22 -17.68
CA VAL A 139 9.80 -26.27 -18.58
C VAL A 139 8.40 -25.93 -19.07
N ARG A 140 7.53 -25.45 -18.17
CA ARG A 140 6.16 -25.05 -18.52
C ARG A 140 6.13 -23.88 -19.49
N LEU A 141 6.96 -22.86 -19.26
CA LEU A 141 7.07 -21.70 -20.14
C LEU A 141 7.51 -22.13 -21.56
N LEU A 142 8.61 -22.88 -21.68
CA LEU A 142 9.14 -23.29 -22.97
C LEU A 142 8.18 -24.23 -23.73
N GLN A 143 7.50 -25.14 -23.02
CA GLN A 143 6.46 -25.98 -23.61
C GLN A 143 5.30 -25.15 -24.17
N GLN A 144 4.89 -24.10 -23.45
CA GLN A 144 3.83 -23.21 -23.90
C GLN A 144 4.26 -22.43 -25.15
N ILE A 145 5.48 -21.89 -25.16
CA ILE A 145 6.03 -21.19 -26.33
C ILE A 145 6.07 -22.13 -27.54
N ASN A 146 6.74 -23.28 -27.42
CA ASN A 146 6.83 -24.27 -28.51
C ASN A 146 5.45 -24.69 -29.04
N ARG A 147 4.47 -24.86 -28.15
CA ARG A 147 3.10 -25.23 -28.53
C ARG A 147 2.41 -24.14 -29.34
N VAL A 148 2.57 -22.87 -28.97
CA VAL A 148 1.86 -21.74 -29.61
C VAL A 148 2.56 -21.28 -30.88
N THR A 149 3.90 -21.19 -30.86
CA THR A 149 4.70 -20.66 -31.96
C THR A 149 5.18 -21.74 -32.93
N ALA A 150 4.83 -23.02 -32.69
CA ALA A 150 5.32 -24.18 -33.43
C ALA A 150 6.86 -24.24 -33.53
N SER A 151 7.54 -23.72 -32.50
CA SER A 151 9.00 -23.71 -32.42
C SER A 151 9.52 -24.99 -31.77
N ASP A 152 10.79 -25.28 -32.02
CA ASP A 152 11.50 -26.43 -31.44
C ASP A 152 12.60 -25.95 -30.49
N ILE A 153 12.23 -25.11 -29.51
CA ILE A 153 13.17 -24.62 -28.50
C ILE A 153 13.54 -25.81 -27.59
N PRO A 154 14.82 -26.17 -27.45
CA PRO A 154 15.24 -27.24 -26.56
C PRO A 154 14.83 -26.94 -25.12
N ILE A 155 14.25 -27.93 -24.45
CA ILE A 155 13.97 -27.84 -23.02
C ILE A 155 15.22 -28.32 -22.28
N PRO A 156 15.98 -27.42 -21.62
CA PRO A 156 17.23 -27.81 -20.99
C PRO A 156 16.96 -28.68 -19.76
N ASN A 157 17.88 -29.60 -19.47
CA ASN A 157 17.90 -30.30 -18.20
C ASN A 157 18.40 -29.35 -17.10
N LYS A 158 18.03 -29.62 -15.85
CA LYS A 158 18.39 -28.76 -14.70
C LYS A 158 19.90 -28.46 -14.64
N ASP A 159 20.74 -29.45 -14.91
CA ASP A 159 22.20 -29.32 -14.78
C ASP A 159 22.88 -28.73 -16.03
N THR A 160 22.10 -28.39 -17.08
CA THR A 160 22.63 -27.92 -18.37
C THR A 160 22.54 -26.40 -18.57
N VAL A 161 21.86 -25.68 -17.69
CA VAL A 161 21.83 -24.21 -17.72
C VAL A 161 22.97 -23.69 -16.87
N GLU A 162 23.92 -23.03 -17.52
CA GLU A 162 25.05 -22.36 -16.88
C GLU A 162 24.56 -21.26 -15.95
N ASP A 163 25.15 -21.16 -14.75
CA ASP A 163 24.87 -20.04 -13.85
C ASP A 163 25.72 -18.83 -14.27
N ILE A 164 25.16 -18.01 -15.18
CA ILE A 164 25.84 -16.87 -15.81
C ILE A 164 26.32 -15.84 -14.77
N TYR A 165 25.56 -15.67 -13.69
CA TYR A 165 25.86 -14.70 -12.61
C TYR A 165 25.74 -15.37 -11.24
N PRO A 166 26.78 -16.01 -10.70
CA PRO A 166 26.68 -16.86 -9.52
C PRO A 166 26.33 -16.10 -8.23
N SER A 167 26.64 -14.80 -8.15
CA SER A 167 26.42 -13.99 -6.95
C SER A 167 25.29 -12.98 -7.12
N ASP A 168 24.56 -12.78 -6.02
CA ASP A 168 23.56 -11.70 -5.87
C ASP A 168 24.14 -10.47 -5.13
N ASP A 169 25.44 -10.51 -4.83
CA ASP A 169 26.13 -9.54 -3.96
C ASP A 169 27.33 -8.87 -4.58
N HIS A 170 28.07 -9.60 -5.40
CA HIS A 170 29.22 -9.06 -6.11
C HIS A 170 28.74 -8.03 -7.12
N THR A 171 29.24 -6.79 -7.00
CA THR A 171 28.83 -5.64 -7.82
C THR A 171 28.90 -5.92 -9.32
N ALA A 172 29.93 -6.64 -9.79
CA ALA A 172 30.04 -7.01 -11.20
C ALA A 172 28.89 -7.90 -11.68
N ASP A 173 28.57 -8.95 -10.91
CA ASP A 173 27.46 -9.86 -11.24
C ASP A 173 26.11 -9.14 -11.17
N VAL A 174 25.90 -8.30 -10.16
CA VAL A 174 24.66 -7.52 -10.01
C VAL A 174 24.47 -6.57 -11.19
N ARG A 175 25.52 -5.84 -11.60
CA ARG A 175 25.48 -4.94 -12.76
C ARG A 175 25.20 -5.70 -14.05
N GLY A 176 25.90 -6.81 -14.29
CA GLY A 176 25.67 -7.64 -15.47
C GLY A 176 24.24 -8.16 -15.56
N GLN A 177 23.67 -8.63 -14.45
CA GLN A 177 22.26 -9.04 -14.39
C GLN A 177 21.31 -7.89 -14.74
N ILE A 178 21.56 -6.68 -14.25
CA ILE A 178 20.72 -5.49 -14.51
C ILE A 178 20.84 -5.05 -15.96
N ASP A 179 22.05 -5.05 -16.52
CA ASP A 179 22.34 -4.67 -17.89
C ASP A 179 21.64 -5.61 -18.89
N GLU A 180 21.83 -6.92 -18.74
CA GLU A 180 21.17 -7.93 -19.58
C GLU A 180 19.65 -7.92 -19.41
N LEU A 181 19.15 -7.64 -18.20
CA LEU A 181 17.72 -7.49 -17.98
C LEU A 181 17.13 -6.28 -18.71
N ALA A 182 17.84 -5.14 -18.69
CA ALA A 182 17.43 -3.94 -19.42
C ALA A 182 17.46 -4.15 -20.95
N GLU A 183 18.42 -4.93 -21.44
CA GLU A 183 18.48 -5.32 -22.86
C GLU A 183 17.38 -6.31 -23.23
N LEU A 184 17.11 -7.31 -22.38
CA LEU A 184 16.03 -8.27 -22.57
C LEU A 184 14.68 -7.55 -22.68
N VAL A 185 14.38 -6.64 -21.75
CA VAL A 185 13.13 -5.87 -21.76
C VAL A 185 13.00 -5.01 -23.03
N ARG A 186 14.12 -4.45 -23.52
CA ARG A 186 14.17 -3.73 -24.80
C ARG A 186 13.93 -4.62 -26.01
N ALA A 187 14.56 -5.79 -26.06
CA ALA A 187 14.32 -6.78 -27.12
C ALA A 187 12.86 -7.29 -27.12
N LEU A 188 12.23 -7.32 -25.95
CA LEU A 188 10.81 -7.64 -25.80
C LEU A 188 9.90 -6.48 -26.19
N GLY A 189 10.40 -5.31 -26.60
CA GLY A 189 9.61 -4.21 -27.16
C GLY A 189 9.17 -3.15 -26.14
N TYR A 190 9.88 -3.00 -25.03
CA TYR A 190 9.66 -1.93 -24.04
C TYR A 190 10.89 -1.00 -23.96
N ASP A 191 10.71 0.26 -23.61
CA ASP A 191 11.82 1.21 -23.53
C ASP A 191 12.69 0.99 -22.27
N ALA A 192 12.06 0.57 -21.17
CA ALA A 192 12.72 0.40 -19.88
C ALA A 192 11.93 -0.55 -18.95
N LEU A 193 12.63 -1.04 -17.92
CA LEU A 193 12.07 -1.75 -16.77
C LEU A 193 11.78 -0.77 -15.64
N MET A 194 10.58 -0.83 -15.07
CA MET A 194 10.22 -0.06 -13.88
C MET A 194 9.77 -0.97 -12.74
N ILE A 195 10.57 -1.00 -11.69
CA ILE A 195 10.24 -1.68 -10.45
C ILE A 195 9.49 -0.69 -9.55
N THR A 196 8.33 -1.10 -9.04
CA THR A 196 7.49 -0.24 -8.20
C THR A 196 7.33 -0.79 -6.79
N ILE A 197 7.31 0.11 -5.82
CA ILE A 197 7.16 -0.20 -4.40
C ILE A 197 6.10 0.71 -3.81
N ASP A 198 5.07 0.12 -3.22
CA ASP A 198 4.06 0.82 -2.43
C ASP A 198 4.15 0.35 -0.99
N LEU A 199 4.76 1.16 -0.13
CA LEU A 199 4.96 0.86 1.29
C LEU A 199 4.08 1.77 2.13
N ASN A 200 3.16 1.18 2.88
CA ASN A 200 2.35 1.93 3.85
C ASN A 200 2.97 1.91 5.27
N GLU A 201 2.41 2.71 6.19
CA GLU A 201 2.91 2.82 7.57
C GLU A 201 2.91 1.49 8.33
N GLN A 202 1.91 0.65 8.09
CA GLN A 202 1.73 -0.59 8.83
C GLN A 202 2.78 -1.61 8.39
N GLU A 203 2.92 -1.81 7.08
CA GLU A 203 3.95 -2.66 6.48
C GLU A 203 5.35 -2.19 6.85
N ALA A 204 5.59 -0.87 6.85
CA ALA A 204 6.86 -0.29 7.24
C ALA A 204 7.25 -0.67 8.68
N SER A 205 6.32 -0.61 9.62
CA SER A 205 6.60 -0.97 11.02
C SER A 205 6.92 -2.45 11.22
N LEU A 206 6.30 -3.31 10.42
CA LEU A 206 6.47 -4.77 10.50
C LEU A 206 7.74 -5.23 9.78
N SER A 207 8.12 -4.50 8.74
CA SER A 207 9.21 -4.93 7.87
C SER A 207 10.53 -5.03 8.63
N GLY A 208 10.88 -4.07 9.51
CA GLY A 208 12.14 -4.11 10.28
C GLY A 208 13.39 -4.37 9.41
N GLN A 209 13.29 -4.13 8.09
CA GLN A 209 14.31 -4.50 7.12
C GLN A 209 15.23 -3.31 6.85
N ASP A 210 16.46 -3.63 6.53
CA ASP A 210 17.40 -2.62 6.08
C ASP A 210 17.07 -2.24 4.64
N LEU A 211 16.36 -1.13 4.48
CA LEU A 211 16.05 -0.55 3.18
C LEU A 211 17.32 -0.06 2.46
N SER A 212 18.48 -0.04 3.12
CA SER A 212 19.76 0.30 2.50
C SER A 212 20.02 -0.53 1.24
N ASP A 213 19.79 -1.84 1.34
CA ASP A 213 20.10 -2.81 0.30
C ASP A 213 19.19 -2.68 -0.93
N LEU A 214 18.00 -2.11 -0.73
CA LEU A 214 17.03 -1.85 -1.79
C LEU A 214 17.44 -0.68 -2.69
N PHE A 215 18.12 0.32 -2.11
CA PHE A 215 18.54 1.54 -2.81
C PHE A 215 20.05 1.54 -3.13
N ARG A 216 20.63 0.36 -3.35
CA ARG A 216 22.04 0.24 -3.79
C ARG A 216 22.25 0.96 -5.12
N LEU A 217 23.36 1.69 -5.22
CA LEU A 217 23.75 2.48 -6.41
C LEU A 217 23.76 1.66 -7.70
N ASP A 218 24.18 0.39 -7.63
CA ASP A 218 24.25 -0.51 -8.80
C ASP A 218 22.88 -0.68 -9.50
N LEU A 219 21.76 -0.54 -8.77
CA LEU A 219 20.39 -0.59 -9.33
C LEU A 219 19.92 0.74 -9.93
N LEU A 220 20.56 1.84 -9.53
CA LEU A 220 20.13 3.20 -9.84
C LEU A 220 20.94 3.85 -10.98
N GLU A 221 22.07 3.25 -11.35
CA GLU A 221 22.98 3.77 -12.40
C GLU A 221 22.56 3.36 -13.81
N ASN A 222 21.85 2.23 -14.00
CA ASN A 222 21.45 1.78 -15.33
C ASN A 222 20.24 2.60 -15.86
N PRO A 223 20.34 3.29 -17.01
CA PRO A 223 19.25 4.13 -17.52
C PRO A 223 18.04 3.34 -18.03
N GLY A 224 18.19 2.04 -18.32
CA GLY A 224 17.12 1.13 -18.73
C GLY A 224 16.37 0.49 -17.57
N VAL A 225 16.77 0.73 -16.32
CA VAL A 225 16.07 0.26 -15.12
C VAL A 225 15.79 1.43 -14.19
N MET A 226 14.55 1.56 -13.73
CA MET A 226 14.17 2.59 -12.77
C MET A 226 13.37 2.03 -11.61
N LEU A 227 13.60 2.62 -10.43
CA LEU A 227 12.89 2.31 -9.21
C LEU A 227 11.92 3.45 -8.86
N ARG A 228 10.65 3.10 -8.66
CA ARG A 228 9.58 4.02 -8.26
C ARG A 228 8.98 3.58 -6.95
N ALA A 229 9.33 4.28 -5.88
CA ALA A 229 8.84 3.95 -4.55
C ALA A 229 7.92 5.04 -4.00
N VAL A 230 6.86 4.63 -3.33
CA VAL A 230 6.11 5.48 -2.42
C VAL A 230 6.33 5.01 -1.00
N LEU A 231 6.92 5.88 -0.18
CA LEU A 231 7.36 5.50 1.17
C LEU A 231 6.77 6.42 2.25
N PRO A 232 6.60 5.93 3.49
CA PRO A 232 6.35 6.77 4.64
C PRO A 232 7.50 7.74 4.89
N ARG A 233 7.19 8.98 5.30
CA ARG A 233 8.23 9.98 5.61
C ARG A 233 9.22 9.51 6.65
N ARG A 234 8.74 8.90 7.75
CA ARG A 234 9.60 8.40 8.83
C ARG A 234 10.65 7.40 8.35
N ILE A 235 10.30 6.59 7.35
CA ILE A 235 11.17 5.56 6.80
C ILE A 235 12.29 6.17 5.97
N VAL A 236 11.98 7.14 5.12
CA VAL A 236 12.99 7.87 4.34
C VAL A 236 13.99 8.57 5.27
N LEU A 237 13.51 9.21 6.33
CA LEU A 237 14.35 9.90 7.31
C LEU A 237 15.23 8.93 8.11
N GLN A 238 14.67 7.82 8.60
CA GLN A 238 15.40 6.82 9.39
C GLN A 238 16.47 6.10 8.57
N ALA A 239 16.17 5.75 7.32
CA ALA A 239 17.09 5.05 6.44
C ALA A 239 18.20 5.96 5.86
N GLN A 240 18.13 7.28 6.10
CA GLN A 240 19.07 8.28 5.57
C GLN A 240 19.33 8.11 4.07
N ILE A 241 18.26 7.83 3.30
CA ILE A 241 18.37 7.44 1.89
C ILE A 241 19.14 8.49 1.09
N GLU A 242 18.92 9.78 1.37
CA GLU A 242 19.55 10.90 0.64
C GLU A 242 21.09 10.82 0.68
N ASN A 243 21.66 10.37 1.81
CA ASN A 243 23.11 10.27 2.00
C ASN A 243 23.75 9.11 1.23
N ARG A 244 22.95 8.17 0.71
CA ARG A 244 23.43 6.89 0.16
C ARG A 244 23.43 6.81 -1.36
N VAL A 245 22.62 7.63 -2.02
CA VAL A 245 22.24 7.45 -3.44
C VAL A 245 22.73 8.57 -4.36
N GLY A 246 23.44 9.57 -3.83
CA GLY A 246 24.28 10.49 -4.61
C GLY A 246 23.66 11.09 -5.89
N GLY A 247 22.45 11.66 -5.82
CA GLY A 247 21.79 12.31 -6.98
C GLY A 247 21.18 11.35 -8.01
N HIS A 248 21.44 10.05 -7.94
CA HIS A 248 20.86 9.01 -8.81
C HIS A 248 19.42 8.62 -8.44
N LEU A 249 18.93 9.14 -7.31
CA LEU A 249 17.57 8.94 -6.83
C LEU A 249 16.98 10.28 -6.45
N ARG A 250 15.84 10.62 -7.07
CA ARG A 250 15.12 11.86 -6.75
C ARG A 250 14.17 11.63 -5.59
N LEU A 251 14.32 12.41 -4.52
CA LEU A 251 13.43 12.38 -3.37
C LEU A 251 12.42 13.53 -3.48
N ILE A 252 11.14 13.19 -3.55
CA ILE A 252 10.06 14.14 -3.78
C ILE A 252 9.13 14.07 -2.58
N PRO A 253 9.10 15.10 -1.71
CA PRO A 253 8.13 15.14 -0.65
C PRO A 253 6.75 15.51 -1.21
N ILE A 254 5.70 14.87 -0.70
CA ILE A 254 4.32 15.26 -0.95
C ILE A 254 3.73 15.96 0.27
N TYR A 255 3.28 17.19 0.04
CA TYR A 255 2.50 17.99 0.98
C TYR A 255 1.30 18.53 0.23
N HIS A 256 0.17 18.65 0.94
CA HIS A 256 -1.05 19.23 0.38
C HIS A 256 -1.30 20.55 1.07
N THR A 257 -1.51 21.59 0.26
CA THR A 257 -2.00 22.86 0.77
C THR A 257 -3.47 22.72 1.18
N PRO A 258 -4.00 23.63 2.01
CA PRO A 258 -5.44 23.67 2.29
C PRO A 258 -6.29 23.79 1.02
N GLU A 259 -5.77 24.46 -0.01
CA GLU A 259 -6.43 24.61 -1.31
C GLU A 259 -6.50 23.27 -2.08
N ASP A 260 -5.40 22.51 -2.13
CA ASP A 260 -5.38 21.17 -2.74
C ASP A 260 -6.42 20.25 -2.09
N ILE A 261 -6.47 20.26 -0.75
CA ILE A 261 -7.42 19.46 0.04
C ILE A 261 -8.86 19.90 -0.28
N ALA A 262 -9.14 21.21 -0.24
CA ALA A 262 -10.47 21.73 -0.51
C ALA A 262 -10.94 21.38 -1.93
N GLN A 263 -10.05 21.47 -2.92
CA GLN A 263 -10.36 21.14 -4.30
C GLN A 263 -10.66 19.64 -4.48
N VAL A 264 -9.85 18.76 -3.89
CA VAL A 264 -10.09 17.30 -3.94
C VAL A 264 -11.39 16.94 -3.24
N VAL A 265 -11.64 17.48 -2.05
CA VAL A 265 -12.89 17.25 -1.31
C VAL A 265 -14.09 17.74 -2.12
N GLY A 266 -14.01 18.93 -2.70
CA GLY A 266 -15.10 19.48 -3.52
C GLY A 266 -15.41 18.62 -4.74
N ARG A 267 -14.38 18.12 -5.45
CA ARG A 267 -14.54 17.18 -6.56
C ARG A 267 -15.26 15.89 -6.14
N TYR A 268 -14.88 15.31 -5.01
CA TYR A 268 -15.55 14.12 -4.46
C TYR A 268 -17.01 14.38 -4.08
N LEU A 269 -17.29 15.52 -3.45
CA LEU A 269 -18.66 15.91 -3.11
C LEU A 269 -19.52 16.11 -4.36
N GLN A 270 -18.98 16.78 -5.38
CA GLN A 270 -19.67 16.99 -6.65
C GLN A 270 -19.96 15.66 -7.35
N ALA A 271 -18.97 14.78 -7.44
CA ALA A 271 -19.14 13.44 -8.04
C ALA A 271 -20.19 12.61 -7.28
N ALA A 272 -20.18 12.66 -5.95
CA ALA A 272 -21.10 11.88 -5.11
C ALA A 272 -22.54 12.44 -5.07
N THR A 273 -22.74 13.71 -5.44
CA THR A 273 -24.03 14.40 -5.31
C THR A 273 -24.63 14.86 -6.65
N GLY A 274 -23.96 14.56 -7.76
CA GLY A 274 -24.32 15.08 -9.08
C GLY A 274 -24.20 16.61 -9.16
N GLY A 275 -23.23 17.18 -8.43
CA GLY A 275 -22.95 18.62 -8.38
C GLY A 275 -23.85 19.43 -7.44
N ALA A 276 -24.74 18.79 -6.67
CA ALA A 276 -25.64 19.49 -5.77
C ALA A 276 -24.92 20.15 -4.57
N VAL A 277 -23.76 19.61 -4.19
CA VAL A 277 -22.92 20.12 -3.10
C VAL A 277 -21.49 20.24 -3.58
N SER A 278 -20.84 21.35 -3.25
CA SER A 278 -19.47 21.64 -3.67
C SER A 278 -18.48 21.80 -2.51
N THR A 279 -18.98 22.13 -1.33
CA THR A 279 -18.14 22.40 -0.15
C THR A 279 -18.69 21.74 1.10
N LEU A 280 -17.83 21.55 2.12
CA LEU A 280 -18.27 21.00 3.41
C LEU A 280 -19.06 22.01 4.26
N ASP A 281 -18.87 23.31 4.04
CA ASP A 281 -19.60 24.38 4.75
C ASP A 281 -21.11 24.36 4.43
N GLU A 282 -21.51 23.82 3.28
CA GLU A 282 -22.91 23.58 2.93
C GLU A 282 -23.56 22.48 3.78
N LEU A 283 -22.76 21.55 4.32
CA LEU A 283 -23.23 20.34 5.00
C LEU A 283 -23.08 20.41 6.53
N ALA A 284 -22.10 21.16 7.03
CA ALA A 284 -21.76 21.23 8.44
C ALA A 284 -21.37 22.64 8.86
N ASN A 285 -21.68 23.02 10.11
CA ASN A 285 -21.31 24.34 10.60
C ASN A 285 -19.81 24.47 10.91
N THR A 286 -19.32 25.70 11.02
CA THR A 286 -17.91 26.01 11.28
C THR A 286 -17.36 25.36 12.56
N ALA A 287 -18.18 25.21 13.60
CA ALA A 287 -17.75 24.57 14.85
C ALA A 287 -17.44 23.08 14.64
N VAL A 288 -18.25 22.38 13.85
CA VAL A 288 -18.02 20.98 13.45
C VAL A 288 -16.78 20.86 12.58
N LEU A 289 -16.61 21.72 11.57
CA LEU A 289 -15.45 21.67 10.68
C LEU A 289 -14.13 21.95 11.43
N ASN A 290 -14.14 22.89 12.37
CA ASN A 290 -13.00 23.15 13.25
C ASN A 290 -12.68 21.96 14.16
N HIS A 291 -13.72 21.27 14.66
CA HIS A 291 -13.54 20.04 15.44
C HIS A 291 -12.90 18.94 14.59
N ILE A 292 -13.39 18.74 13.36
CA ILE A 292 -12.87 17.76 12.40
C ILE A 292 -11.40 18.04 12.07
N SER A 293 -11.03 19.28 11.82
CA SER A 293 -9.63 19.66 11.57
C SER A 293 -8.72 19.25 12.75
N LYS A 294 -9.17 19.42 14.00
CA LYS A 294 -8.44 18.96 15.19
C LYS A 294 -8.35 17.44 15.27
N GLU A 295 -9.43 16.71 14.94
CA GLU A 295 -9.42 15.24 14.91
C GLU A 295 -8.47 14.69 13.84
N ILE A 296 -8.44 15.30 12.64
CA ILE A 296 -7.49 14.95 11.57
C ILE A 296 -6.05 15.16 12.07
N ASN A 297 -5.75 16.32 12.65
CA ASN A 297 -4.43 16.60 13.22
C ASN A 297 -4.07 15.64 14.36
N THR A 298 -5.05 15.23 15.16
CA THR A 298 -4.83 14.24 16.23
C THR A 298 -4.44 12.90 15.64
N LEU A 299 -5.16 12.43 14.61
CA LEU A 299 -4.96 11.10 14.04
C LEU A 299 -3.74 11.04 13.11
N TYR A 300 -3.59 12.01 12.20
CA TYR A 300 -2.59 12.03 11.13
C TYR A 300 -1.39 12.94 11.40
N GLN A 301 -1.39 13.72 12.50
CA GLN A 301 -0.38 14.73 12.86
C GLN A 301 -0.31 15.95 11.92
N THR A 302 -0.98 15.89 10.77
CA THR A 302 -1.07 16.95 9.76
C THR A 302 -2.39 16.83 8.99
N PRO A 303 -2.86 17.87 8.28
CA PRO A 303 -3.95 17.73 7.32
C PRO A 303 -3.56 16.80 6.17
N THR A 304 -4.40 15.79 5.88
CA THR A 304 -4.15 14.80 4.81
C THR A 304 -5.39 14.59 3.96
N LEU A 305 -5.18 14.23 2.68
CA LEU A 305 -6.28 13.94 1.76
C LEU A 305 -7.18 12.83 2.30
N ALA A 306 -6.61 11.70 2.74
CA ALA A 306 -7.41 10.59 3.27
C ALA A 306 -8.24 11.00 4.49
N GLY A 307 -7.66 11.78 5.42
CA GLY A 307 -8.39 12.26 6.59
C GLY A 307 -9.60 13.11 6.19
N TRP A 308 -9.40 14.10 5.32
CA TRP A 308 -10.49 14.96 4.87
C TRP A 308 -11.53 14.24 4.00
N LEU A 309 -11.12 13.29 3.15
CA LEU A 309 -12.05 12.51 2.33
C LEU A 309 -12.93 11.57 3.16
N HIS A 310 -12.36 10.86 4.14
CA HIS A 310 -13.14 10.05 5.08
C HIS A 310 -14.12 10.90 5.89
N TRP A 311 -13.72 12.10 6.30
CA TRP A 311 -14.62 13.04 6.96
C TRP A 311 -15.69 13.59 6.04
N ALA A 312 -15.38 13.86 4.77
CA ALA A 312 -16.36 14.28 3.77
C ALA A 312 -17.43 13.20 3.57
N GLU A 313 -17.04 11.93 3.45
CA GLU A 313 -17.97 10.81 3.37
C GLU A 313 -18.84 10.69 4.64
N THR A 314 -18.22 10.82 5.81
CA THR A 314 -18.92 10.75 7.11
C THR A 314 -19.96 11.87 7.21
N ILE A 315 -19.57 13.12 6.92
CA ILE A 315 -20.46 14.29 6.93
C ILE A 315 -21.60 14.06 5.94
N LEU A 316 -21.28 13.73 4.68
CA LEU A 316 -22.29 13.58 3.64
C LEU A 316 -23.28 12.47 3.96
N THR A 317 -22.82 11.33 4.47
CA THR A 317 -23.71 10.23 4.84
C THR A 317 -24.63 10.61 6.00
N ASN A 318 -24.12 11.29 7.03
CA ASN A 318 -24.94 11.73 8.15
C ASN A 318 -25.90 12.87 7.73
N TYR A 319 -25.49 13.74 6.81
CA TYR A 319 -26.32 14.80 6.25
C TYR A 319 -27.47 14.25 5.40
N VAL A 320 -27.23 13.19 4.62
CA VAL A 320 -28.29 12.53 3.84
C VAL A 320 -29.24 11.74 4.74
N ALA A 321 -28.75 11.20 5.86
CA ALA A 321 -29.55 10.42 6.80
C ALA A 321 -30.43 11.28 7.73
N GLN A 322 -30.15 12.58 7.87
CA GLN A 322 -31.08 13.48 8.58
C GLN A 322 -32.23 13.87 7.65
N ASP A 323 -33.46 13.85 8.18
CA ASP A 323 -34.67 14.18 7.41
C ASP A 323 -34.75 15.67 7.01
N ASN A 324 -33.87 16.52 7.57
CA ASN A 324 -33.90 17.97 7.40
C ASN A 324 -32.62 18.48 6.71
N SER A 325 -32.75 19.49 5.85
CA SER A 325 -31.62 20.10 5.11
C SER A 325 -30.74 21.06 5.94
N THR A 326 -30.83 21.04 7.26
CA THR A 326 -30.05 21.92 8.13
C THR A 326 -28.60 21.45 8.25
N PRO A 327 -27.59 22.34 8.28
CA PRO A 327 -26.21 21.94 8.49
C PRO A 327 -26.01 21.16 9.80
N LEU A 328 -25.16 20.14 9.75
CA LEU A 328 -24.82 19.31 10.90
C LEU A 328 -24.13 20.13 11.99
N THR A 329 -24.52 19.90 13.25
CA THR A 329 -24.03 20.65 14.42
C THR A 329 -23.38 19.76 15.50
N ASN A 330 -23.61 18.45 15.47
CA ASN A 330 -23.15 17.52 16.50
C ASN A 330 -21.80 16.87 16.13
N GLY A 331 -20.71 17.57 16.39
CA GLY A 331 -19.35 17.08 16.10
C GLY A 331 -19.02 15.75 16.77
N LYS A 332 -19.48 15.52 18.01
CA LYS A 332 -19.18 14.28 18.76
C LYS A 332 -19.80 13.04 18.12
N ALA A 333 -21.07 13.13 17.71
CA ALA A 333 -21.74 12.02 17.02
C ALA A 333 -21.05 11.69 15.69
N LEU A 334 -20.62 12.71 14.95
CA LEU A 334 -19.87 12.54 13.71
C LEU A 334 -18.50 11.88 13.97
N THR A 335 -17.79 12.25 15.04
CA THR A 335 -16.54 11.57 15.42
C THR A 335 -16.77 10.09 15.71
N THR A 336 -17.84 9.73 16.42
CA THR A 336 -18.17 8.31 16.63
C THR A 336 -18.41 7.60 15.30
N SER A 337 -19.21 8.18 14.40
CA SER A 337 -19.49 7.62 13.07
C SER A 337 -18.23 7.47 12.21
N TYR A 338 -17.35 8.46 12.21
CA TYR A 338 -16.07 8.46 11.50
C TYR A 338 -15.19 7.27 11.92
N TYR A 339 -14.96 7.12 13.23
CA TYR A 339 -14.09 6.06 13.73
C TYR A 339 -14.69 4.67 13.46
N GLN A 340 -16.00 4.50 13.66
CA GLN A 340 -16.71 3.26 13.36
C GLN A 340 -16.62 2.83 11.89
N ARG A 341 -16.53 3.79 10.97
CA ARG A 341 -16.52 3.50 9.53
C ARG A 341 -15.11 3.37 8.94
N HIS A 342 -14.19 4.26 9.33
CA HIS A 342 -12.93 4.44 8.60
C HIS A 342 -11.69 3.96 9.36
N VAL A 343 -11.81 3.69 10.66
CA VAL A 343 -10.65 3.50 11.54
C VAL A 343 -10.76 2.17 12.27
N ALA A 344 -10.72 1.06 11.54
CA ALA A 344 -10.68 -0.27 12.14
C ALA A 344 -9.37 -0.52 12.89
N LEU A 345 -9.43 -1.25 14.00
CA LEU A 345 -8.23 -1.68 14.72
C LEU A 345 -7.53 -2.86 14.01
N ARG A 346 -6.20 -2.85 14.02
CA ARG A 346 -5.38 -3.97 13.51
C ARG A 346 -4.30 -4.32 14.52
N LEU A 347 -4.23 -5.58 14.91
CA LEU A 347 -3.29 -6.04 15.94
C LEU A 347 -1.86 -6.17 15.37
N VAL A 348 -0.86 -5.86 16.19
CA VAL A 348 0.57 -6.03 15.90
C VAL A 348 1.24 -6.86 17.01
N PRO A 349 1.18 -8.20 16.93
CA PRO A 349 1.67 -9.08 17.98
C PRO A 349 3.13 -8.87 18.37
N ASP A 350 4.00 -8.72 17.37
CA ASP A 350 5.45 -8.66 17.60
C ASP A 350 5.90 -7.39 18.35
N GLN A 351 5.03 -6.37 18.41
CA GLN A 351 5.31 -5.07 19.04
C GLN A 351 4.44 -4.79 20.26
N LEU A 352 3.62 -5.77 20.70
CA LEU A 352 2.62 -5.58 21.75
C LEU A 352 1.74 -4.34 21.51
N ALA A 353 1.34 -4.13 20.26
CA ALA A 353 0.70 -2.90 19.81
C ALA A 353 -0.56 -3.15 18.98
N VAL A 354 -1.31 -2.08 18.77
CA VAL A 354 -2.48 -2.05 17.88
C VAL A 354 -2.45 -0.78 17.04
N TRP A 355 -2.71 -0.92 15.74
CA TRP A 355 -2.94 0.22 14.86
C TRP A 355 -4.36 0.72 15.03
N ARG A 356 -4.51 2.03 15.24
CA ARG A 356 -5.76 2.77 15.11
C ARG A 356 -5.61 3.74 13.94
N GLY A 357 -6.02 3.30 12.75
CA GLY A 357 -5.72 4.02 11.51
C GLY A 357 -4.20 4.16 11.32
N PRO A 358 -3.66 5.40 11.20
CA PRO A 358 -2.22 5.65 11.06
C PRO A 358 -1.47 5.75 12.41
N GLN A 359 -2.11 5.51 13.57
CA GLN A 359 -1.45 5.58 14.87
C GLN A 359 -1.11 4.21 15.41
N LEU A 360 0.15 3.98 15.74
CA LEU A 360 0.59 2.79 16.46
C LEU A 360 0.45 3.04 17.97
N LEU A 361 -0.40 2.27 18.62
CA LEU A 361 -0.66 2.37 20.05
C LEU A 361 -0.04 1.16 20.74
N THR A 362 0.96 1.38 21.57
CA THR A 362 1.61 0.31 22.36
C THR A 362 0.79 0.01 23.62
N LEU A 363 0.79 -1.25 24.03
CA LEU A 363 0.16 -1.70 25.26
C LEU A 363 1.16 -2.47 26.13
N ASP A 364 0.96 -2.42 27.44
CA ASP A 364 1.63 -3.33 28.36
C ASP A 364 1.24 -4.78 28.04
N LYS A 365 2.12 -5.74 28.39
CA LYS A 365 1.95 -7.16 28.09
C LYS A 365 0.57 -7.72 28.45
N GLN A 366 0.10 -7.50 29.68
CA GLN A 366 -1.17 -8.10 30.13
C GLN A 366 -2.42 -7.48 29.45
N PRO A 367 -2.55 -6.13 29.34
CA PRO A 367 -3.55 -5.51 28.47
C PRO A 367 -3.50 -6.00 27.02
N PHE A 368 -2.30 -6.18 26.46
CA PHE A 368 -2.11 -6.68 25.10
C PHE A 368 -2.65 -8.10 24.95
N GLU A 369 -2.29 -9.03 25.85
CA GLU A 369 -2.79 -10.42 25.81
C GLU A 369 -4.33 -10.49 25.83
N LEU A 370 -4.95 -9.63 26.63
CA LEU A 370 -6.41 -9.53 26.71
C LEU A 370 -7.01 -8.98 25.40
N LEU A 371 -6.40 -7.94 24.82
CA LEU A 371 -6.81 -7.40 23.52
C LEU A 371 -6.63 -8.44 22.40
N ARG A 372 -5.49 -9.15 22.37
CA ARG A 372 -5.25 -10.25 21.43
C ARG A 372 -6.34 -11.30 21.53
N LYS A 373 -6.75 -11.67 22.74
CA LYS A 373 -7.85 -12.62 22.93
C LYS A 373 -9.16 -12.09 22.37
N LEU A 374 -9.46 -10.81 22.54
CA LEU A 374 -10.64 -10.18 21.93
C LEU A 374 -10.62 -10.23 20.39
N PHE A 375 -9.45 -10.06 19.76
CA PHE A 375 -9.27 -10.26 18.31
C PHE A 375 -9.53 -11.72 17.89
N GLU A 376 -8.99 -12.70 18.62
CA GLU A 376 -9.22 -14.12 18.36
C GLU A 376 -10.71 -14.51 18.43
N LEU A 377 -11.47 -13.86 19.30
CA LEU A 377 -12.90 -14.09 19.48
C LEU A 377 -13.76 -13.53 18.35
N LYS A 378 -13.20 -12.71 17.45
CA LYS A 378 -13.85 -12.17 16.25
C LYS A 378 -15.23 -11.55 16.53
N GLY A 379 -15.28 -10.69 17.54
CA GLY A 379 -16.50 -9.99 17.96
C GLY A 379 -17.52 -10.82 18.73
N ARG A 380 -17.18 -12.06 19.09
CA ARG A 380 -18.03 -12.87 19.97
C ARG A 380 -17.72 -12.58 21.44
N PRO A 381 -18.74 -12.42 22.30
CA PRO A 381 -18.52 -12.37 23.74
C PRO A 381 -18.04 -13.73 24.25
N ALA A 382 -16.99 -13.74 25.07
CA ALA A 382 -16.53 -14.95 25.76
C ALA A 382 -15.96 -14.59 27.15
N PRO A 383 -16.85 -14.36 28.15
CA PRO A 383 -16.44 -13.86 29.46
C PRO A 383 -15.47 -14.79 30.19
N GLU A 384 -15.62 -16.11 30.06
CA GLU A 384 -14.74 -17.10 30.70
C GLU A 384 -13.30 -17.04 30.18
N ALA A 385 -13.11 -16.93 28.86
CA ALA A 385 -11.79 -16.85 28.25
C ALA A 385 -11.04 -15.56 28.67
N LEU A 386 -11.77 -14.45 28.81
CA LEU A 386 -11.20 -13.18 29.29
C LEU A 386 -10.89 -13.23 30.79
N LEU A 387 -11.74 -13.90 31.58
CA LEU A 387 -11.51 -14.12 33.01
C LEU A 387 -10.28 -14.99 33.28
N GLN A 388 -10.01 -16.01 32.45
CA GLN A 388 -8.80 -16.83 32.57
C GLN A 388 -7.52 -16.00 32.46
N ILE A 389 -7.49 -14.98 31.58
CA ILE A 389 -6.35 -14.07 31.41
C ILE A 389 -6.27 -13.07 32.58
N ALA A 390 -7.43 -12.56 33.01
CA ALA A 390 -7.49 -11.53 34.04
C ALA A 390 -7.38 -12.06 35.47
N GLY A 391 -7.68 -13.34 35.72
CA GLY A 391 -7.71 -14.00 37.04
C GLY A 391 -8.90 -13.62 37.92
N SER A 392 -9.52 -12.45 37.74
CA SER A 392 -10.72 -12.01 38.46
C SER A 392 -11.53 -11.00 37.67
N GLN A 393 -12.83 -10.85 37.99
CA GLN A 393 -13.71 -9.86 37.35
C GLN A 393 -13.25 -8.41 37.62
N ALA A 394 -12.75 -8.12 38.82
CA ALA A 394 -12.26 -6.80 39.18
C ALA A 394 -11.02 -6.40 38.35
N ASN A 395 -10.10 -7.36 38.17
CA ASN A 395 -8.92 -7.13 37.32
C ASN A 395 -9.31 -7.05 35.83
N LEU A 396 -10.27 -7.85 35.38
CA LEU A 396 -10.80 -7.78 34.00
C LEU A 396 -11.32 -6.37 33.69
N ASN A 397 -12.15 -5.82 34.58
CA ASN A 397 -12.67 -4.46 34.42
C ASN A 397 -11.56 -3.41 34.42
N THR A 398 -10.51 -3.59 35.24
CA THR A 398 -9.35 -2.71 35.30
C THR A 398 -8.54 -2.75 34.00
N LEU A 399 -8.25 -3.94 33.49
CA LEU A 399 -7.52 -4.14 32.24
C LEU A 399 -8.30 -3.57 31.05
N ILE A 400 -9.60 -3.85 30.93
CA ILE A 400 -10.46 -3.25 29.90
C ILE A 400 -10.44 -1.72 30.00
N GLY A 401 -10.52 -1.16 31.22
CA GLY A 401 -10.42 0.28 31.43
C GLY A 401 -9.09 0.87 30.93
N ARG A 402 -7.97 0.16 31.14
CA ARG A 402 -6.65 0.58 30.61
C ARG A 402 -6.60 0.50 29.09
N ILE A 403 -7.10 -0.59 28.50
CA ILE A 403 -7.14 -0.76 27.04
C ILE A 403 -8.00 0.34 26.42
N ARG A 404 -9.21 0.58 26.94
CA ARG A 404 -10.11 1.63 26.44
C ARG A 404 -9.47 3.02 26.50
N LYS A 405 -8.74 3.35 27.56
CA LYS A 405 -8.02 4.63 27.65
C LYS A 405 -7.00 4.84 26.53
N ILE A 406 -6.46 3.76 25.98
CA ILE A 406 -5.47 3.79 24.90
C ILE A 406 -6.18 3.83 23.54
N ILE A 407 -7.09 2.88 23.29
CA ILE A 407 -7.64 2.66 21.95
C ILE A 407 -8.85 3.55 21.64
N GLU A 408 -9.69 3.88 22.63
CA GLU A 408 -10.91 4.65 22.38
C GLU A 408 -10.55 6.13 22.15
N PRO A 409 -10.91 6.72 21.01
CA PRO A 409 -10.57 8.10 20.70
C PRO A 409 -11.39 9.10 21.51
N ILE A 410 -12.61 8.72 21.91
CA ILE A 410 -13.53 9.57 22.65
C ILE A 410 -13.70 9.01 24.07
N PRO A 411 -13.32 9.78 25.12
CA PRO A 411 -13.51 9.35 26.49
C PRO A 411 -14.97 9.00 26.79
N LYS A 412 -15.18 7.84 27.42
CA LYS A 412 -16.49 7.30 27.84
C LYS A 412 -17.42 6.89 26.70
N THR A 413 -16.93 6.78 25.47
CA THR A 413 -17.67 6.22 24.34
C THR A 413 -17.00 4.93 23.91
N ASN A 414 -17.77 3.85 23.81
CA ASN A 414 -17.28 2.53 23.39
C ASN A 414 -17.42 2.43 21.86
N ILE A 415 -16.33 2.57 21.11
CA ILE A 415 -16.32 2.34 19.66
C ILE A 415 -15.83 0.92 19.37
N TYR A 416 -14.75 0.49 20.03
CA TYR A 416 -14.12 -0.78 19.73
C TYR A 416 -14.45 -1.86 20.74
N ILE A 417 -14.31 -1.58 22.04
CA ILE A 417 -14.62 -2.58 23.07
C ILE A 417 -16.01 -2.31 23.59
N GLN A 418 -16.95 -3.15 23.18
CA GLN A 418 -18.32 -3.11 23.67
C GLN A 418 -18.46 -3.91 24.96
N ASN A 419 -19.51 -3.58 25.72
CA ASN A 419 -19.87 -4.36 26.90
C ASN A 419 -21.38 -4.40 27.12
N LYS A 420 -21.86 -5.56 27.56
CA LYS A 420 -23.24 -5.75 28.06
C LYS A 420 -23.15 -6.62 29.31
N ARG A 421 -23.89 -6.26 30.37
CA ARG A 421 -23.78 -6.91 31.68
C ARG A 421 -23.85 -8.44 31.62
N ASP A 422 -24.73 -8.97 30.78
CA ASP A 422 -24.98 -10.42 30.68
C ASP A 422 -24.11 -11.14 29.64
N LEU A 423 -23.41 -10.39 28.77
CA LEU A 423 -22.58 -10.97 27.70
C LEU A 423 -21.07 -10.78 27.95
N GLY A 424 -20.68 -9.84 28.81
CA GLY A 424 -19.28 -9.47 29.00
C GLY A 424 -18.81 -8.50 27.93
N TYR A 425 -17.55 -8.67 27.49
CA TYR A 425 -16.86 -7.78 26.56
C TYR A 425 -16.65 -8.44 25.19
N TRP A 426 -16.74 -7.67 24.13
CA TRP A 426 -16.39 -8.09 22.77
C TRP A 426 -15.80 -6.92 21.98
N LEU A 427 -15.13 -7.25 20.86
CA LEU A 427 -14.51 -6.29 19.96
C LEU A 427 -15.42 -6.02 18.75
N GLU A 428 -15.53 -4.77 18.35
CA GLU A 428 -16.14 -4.33 17.10
C GLU A 428 -15.14 -3.47 16.31
N ASN A 429 -15.41 -3.30 15.00
CA ASN A 429 -14.61 -2.46 14.11
C ASN A 429 -13.10 -2.80 14.13
N PHE A 430 -12.78 -4.03 13.73
CA PHE A 430 -11.43 -4.56 13.63
C PHE A 430 -11.23 -5.27 12.28
N ALA A 431 -9.98 -5.34 11.82
CA ALA A 431 -9.58 -5.96 10.56
C ALA A 431 -8.56 -7.08 10.76
#